data_AF-A0A2I2FX60-F1
#
_entry.id   AF-A0A2I2FX60-F1
#
_cell.length_a   1.000
_cell.length_b   1.000
_cell.length_c   1.000
_cell.angle_alpha   90.00
_cell.angle_beta   90.00
_cell.angle_gamma   90.00
#
_symmetry.space_group_name_H-M   'P 1'
#
loop_
_entity.id
_entity.type
_entity.pdbx_description
1 polymer ?
#
loop_
_entity_poly.entity_id
_entity_poly.type
_entity_poly.pdbx_seq_one_letter_code
_entity_poly.pdbx_strand_id
1 'polypeptide(L)'
;MYSQVLDQIDDDHAYLGFKALQWLAFSTRPLYIEELSELSVITEEHARSIHPDQRFSDPRHILELLPSSLVTTTDAAGGEIDSIDFTEQRQQVHLAGPVKEYLLSEQIRAESAKRYSISETKTHASIAADCLAYLLHFNQPYTMIKEVVRSSALLRYATNYWASHARLAGADISEILPLIKEFFTSKTAYTNWTAFLDGFRPFDDPEHTEGDPLTQSPDPLYYAASFGLLAVARDLLRDGAPVDSEGPAGTALAAASLAGDIDMVRLLIDQGANVRSEGPLGQPIRLAAQNGHLQVVEYLSMRGAK
;
A
#
# COMPACT_ATOMS: atom_id res chain seq x y z
N MET A 1 -26.30 14.19 14.73
CA MET A 1 -25.74 13.56 15.94
C MET A 1 -24.24 13.38 15.79
N TYR A 2 -23.76 12.72 14.73
CA TYR A 2 -22.32 12.58 14.47
C TYR A 2 -21.58 13.89 14.22
N SER A 3 -22.20 14.92 13.61
CA SER A 3 -21.54 16.24 13.47
C SER A 3 -21.05 16.79 14.81
N GLN A 4 -21.91 16.78 15.83
CA GLN A 4 -21.56 17.29 17.16
C GLN A 4 -20.50 16.44 17.86
N VAL A 5 -20.40 15.15 17.52
CA VAL A 5 -19.36 14.26 18.05
C VAL A 5 -18.04 14.53 17.37
N LEU A 6 -18.01 14.69 16.05
CA LEU A 6 -16.80 15.03 15.30
C LEU A 6 -16.25 16.40 15.70
N ASP A 7 -17.12 17.35 16.02
CA ASP A 7 -16.73 18.67 16.55
C ASP A 7 -16.10 18.61 17.96
N GLN A 8 -16.10 17.45 18.63
CA GLN A 8 -15.41 17.25 19.92
C GLN A 8 -13.93 16.86 19.74
N ILE A 9 -13.51 16.52 18.53
CA ILE A 9 -12.08 16.29 18.25
C ILE A 9 -11.37 17.64 18.39
N ASP A 10 -10.40 17.70 19.28
CA ASP A 10 -9.62 18.91 19.54
C ASP A 10 -8.98 19.44 18.24
N ASP A 11 -9.02 20.75 18.03
CA ASP A 11 -8.47 21.39 16.84
C ASP A 11 -6.97 21.12 16.66
N ASP A 12 -6.23 20.98 17.76
CA ASP A 12 -4.80 20.62 17.75
C ASP A 12 -4.56 19.19 17.22
N HIS A 13 -5.58 18.32 17.34
CA HIS A 13 -5.53 16.92 16.91
C HIS A 13 -6.42 16.63 15.70
N ALA A 14 -7.09 17.64 15.14
CA ALA A 14 -8.11 17.44 14.13
C ALA A 14 -7.54 16.84 12.83
N TYR A 15 -6.28 17.12 12.51
CA TYR A 15 -5.59 16.50 11.38
C TYR A 15 -5.40 14.99 11.59
N LEU A 16 -4.79 14.58 12.71
CA LEU A 16 -4.57 13.17 13.02
C LEU A 16 -5.90 12.43 13.20
N GLY A 17 -6.89 13.06 13.83
CA GLY A 17 -8.24 12.52 13.95
C GLY A 17 -8.89 12.27 12.59
N PHE A 18 -8.81 13.23 11.66
CA PHE A 18 -9.33 13.05 10.31
C PHE A 18 -8.60 11.92 9.56
N LYS A 19 -7.27 11.88 9.64
CA LYS A 19 -6.45 10.82 9.05
C LYS A 19 -6.83 9.44 9.61
N ALA A 20 -6.99 9.32 10.92
CA ALA A 20 -7.43 8.08 11.55
C ALA A 20 -8.81 7.63 11.05
N LEU A 21 -9.77 8.56 10.89
CA LEU A 21 -11.09 8.25 10.33
C LEU A 21 -11.02 7.79 8.87
N GLN A 22 -10.19 8.42 8.05
CA GLN A 22 -9.92 8.00 6.67
C GLN A 22 -9.37 6.57 6.61
N TRP A 23 -8.34 6.29 7.41
CA TRP A 23 -7.70 4.99 7.51
C TRP A 23 -8.66 3.91 8.02
N LEU A 24 -9.42 4.16 9.09
CA LEU A 24 -10.41 3.21 9.60
C LEU A 24 -11.57 2.96 8.62
N ALA A 25 -11.92 3.94 7.78
CA ALA A 25 -12.98 3.78 6.79
C ALA A 25 -12.58 2.89 5.61
N PHE A 26 -11.32 2.96 5.15
CA PHE A 26 -10.91 2.40 3.86
C PHE A 26 -9.68 1.49 3.91
N SER A 27 -9.15 1.14 5.08
CA SER A 27 -8.09 0.15 5.18
C SER A 27 -8.52 -1.20 4.61
N THR A 28 -7.59 -1.90 3.95
CA THR A 28 -7.81 -3.18 3.26
C THR A 28 -8.10 -4.31 4.25
N ARG A 29 -7.72 -4.13 5.51
CA ARG A 29 -8.08 -4.96 6.66
C ARG A 29 -8.26 -4.10 7.91
N PRO A 30 -8.91 -4.60 8.97
CA PRO A 30 -8.91 -3.94 10.27
C PRO A 30 -7.49 -3.59 10.73
N LEU A 31 -7.32 -2.38 11.23
CA LEU A 31 -6.03 -1.89 11.72
C LEU A 31 -5.82 -2.31 13.16
N TYR A 32 -4.58 -2.68 13.49
CA TYR A 32 -4.18 -2.80 14.89
C TYR A 32 -4.00 -1.42 15.51
N ILE A 33 -4.17 -1.32 16.82
CA ILE A 33 -4.06 -0.04 17.53
C ILE A 33 -2.67 0.58 17.37
N GLU A 34 -1.61 -0.23 17.32
CA GLU A 34 -0.24 0.19 17.06
C GLU A 34 -0.10 0.83 15.68
N GLU A 35 -0.75 0.27 14.66
CA GLU A 35 -0.70 0.78 13.28
C GLU A 35 -1.46 2.09 13.15
N LEU A 36 -2.63 2.19 13.79
CA LEU A 36 -3.41 3.42 13.81
C LEU A 36 -2.67 4.53 14.58
N SER A 37 -2.05 4.18 15.71
CA SER A 37 -1.22 5.08 16.51
C SER A 37 0.00 5.58 15.74
N GLU A 38 0.63 4.72 14.95
CA GLU A 38 1.81 5.07 14.14
C GLU A 38 1.51 6.17 13.12
N LEU A 39 0.25 6.40 12.73
CA LEU A 39 -0.13 7.53 11.87
C LEU A 39 0.25 8.90 12.46
N SER A 40 0.45 9.00 13.77
CA SER A 40 0.95 10.20 14.45
C SER A 40 2.30 10.71 13.92
N VAL A 41 3.14 9.81 13.40
CA VAL A 41 4.44 10.21 12.84
C VAL A 41 4.32 10.86 11.46
N ILE A 42 3.13 10.83 10.83
CA ILE A 42 2.87 11.34 9.48
C ILE A 42 2.01 12.61 9.60
N THR A 43 2.63 13.77 9.75
CA THR A 43 2.00 14.98 10.34
C THR A 43 1.41 15.99 9.36
N GLU A 44 1.71 15.93 8.06
CA GLU A 44 1.27 16.96 7.12
C GLU A 44 0.63 16.37 5.85
N GLU A 45 -0.51 16.94 5.45
CA GLU A 45 -1.12 16.71 4.16
C GLU A 45 -0.11 17.18 3.09
N HIS A 46 0.47 16.24 2.34
CA HIS A 46 1.43 16.48 1.25
C HIS A 46 2.89 16.82 1.63
N ALA A 47 3.29 16.85 2.91
CA ALA A 47 4.62 17.37 3.27
C ALA A 47 5.72 16.37 3.60
N ARG A 48 5.60 15.08 3.24
CA ARG A 48 6.73 14.14 3.12
C ARG A 48 7.58 13.92 4.40
N SER A 49 7.21 14.52 5.52
CA SER A 49 7.98 14.51 6.75
C SER A 49 7.44 13.46 7.68
N ILE A 50 8.33 12.53 8.05
CA ILE A 50 8.10 11.61 9.15
C ILE A 50 8.72 12.22 10.40
N HIS A 51 7.95 12.27 11.48
CA HIS A 51 8.34 12.82 12.77
C HIS A 51 8.30 11.71 13.84
N PRO A 52 9.38 10.91 13.97
CA PRO A 52 9.41 9.82 14.95
C PRO A 52 9.22 10.28 16.40
N ASP A 53 9.49 11.56 16.69
CA ASP A 53 9.26 12.20 17.99
C ASP A 53 7.78 12.36 18.34
N GLN A 54 6.89 12.33 17.35
CA GLN A 54 5.43 12.40 17.55
C GLN A 54 4.81 11.03 17.88
N ARG A 55 5.59 9.95 17.80
CA ARG A 55 5.11 8.60 18.09
C ARG A 55 4.65 8.50 19.54
N PHE A 56 3.41 8.05 19.76
CA PHE A 56 2.91 7.81 21.11
C PHE A 56 3.73 6.73 21.82
N SER A 57 4.09 6.99 23.07
CA SER A 57 4.72 5.97 23.93
C SER A 57 3.76 4.83 24.28
N ASP A 58 2.47 5.14 24.38
CA ASP A 58 1.38 4.17 24.53
C ASP A 58 0.43 4.31 23.33
N PRO A 59 0.32 3.28 22.46
CA PRO A 59 -0.55 3.31 21.30
C PRO A 59 -2.02 3.63 21.62
N ARG A 60 -2.48 3.37 22.84
CA ARG A 60 -3.87 3.60 23.25
C ARG A 60 -4.26 5.07 23.29
N HIS A 61 -3.30 5.99 23.39
CA HIS A 61 -3.59 7.43 23.37
C HIS A 61 -4.27 7.88 22.07
N ILE A 62 -4.10 7.16 20.96
CA ILE A 62 -4.85 7.46 19.71
C ILE A 62 -6.37 7.38 19.90
N LEU A 63 -6.85 6.53 20.81
CA LEU A 63 -8.27 6.37 21.12
C LEU A 63 -8.82 7.51 21.98
N GLU A 64 -7.96 8.24 22.68
CA GLU A 64 -8.36 9.42 23.46
C GLU A 64 -8.65 10.62 22.53
N LEU A 65 -8.02 10.64 21.35
CA LEU A 65 -8.23 11.66 20.32
C LEU A 65 -9.52 11.44 19.52
N LEU A 66 -10.06 10.23 19.54
CA LEU A 66 -11.26 9.85 18.80
C LEU A 66 -12.41 9.62 19.79
N PRO A 67 -13.52 10.37 19.70
CA PRO A 67 -14.68 10.13 20.55
C PRO A 67 -15.11 8.65 20.51
N SER A 68 -15.38 8.05 21.67
CA SER A 68 -15.71 6.62 21.82
C SER A 68 -16.99 6.17 21.11
N SER A 69 -17.80 7.11 20.62
CA SER A 69 -18.97 6.84 19.78
C SER A 69 -18.63 6.69 18.29
N LEU A 70 -17.42 7.08 17.88
CA LEU A 70 -16.93 6.93 16.50
C LEU A 70 -16.20 5.62 16.26
N VAL A 71 -15.54 5.07 17.30
CA VAL A 71 -14.66 3.92 17.18
C VAL A 71 -14.98 2.84 18.21
N THR A 72 -14.75 1.58 17.83
CA THR A 72 -14.84 0.41 18.72
C THR A 72 -13.58 -0.42 18.60
N THR A 73 -13.29 -1.20 19.64
CA THR A 73 -12.14 -2.12 19.67
C THR A 73 -12.59 -3.55 19.84
N THR A 74 -11.92 -4.48 19.17
CA THR A 74 -12.13 -5.92 19.34
C THR A 74 -10.79 -6.62 19.58
N ASP A 75 -10.78 -7.64 20.44
CA ASP A 75 -9.63 -8.53 20.56
C ASP A 75 -9.45 -9.30 19.24
N ALA A 76 -8.25 -9.29 18.68
CA ALA A 76 -7.87 -10.18 17.61
C ALA A 76 -7.87 -11.61 18.17
N ALA A 77 -8.80 -12.46 17.73
CA ALA A 77 -8.96 -13.81 18.27
C ALA A 77 -7.63 -14.57 18.35
N GLY A 78 -7.35 -15.17 19.52
CA GLY A 78 -6.10 -15.88 19.81
C GLY A 78 -5.83 -17.06 18.89
N GLY A 79 -5.06 -16.81 17.83
CA GLY A 79 -4.18 -17.82 17.22
C GLY A 79 -2.92 -17.95 18.06
N GLU A 80 -2.26 -19.11 18.02
CA GLU A 80 -0.99 -19.34 18.69
C GLU A 80 -0.06 -18.15 18.45
N ILE A 81 0.51 -17.64 19.55
CA ILE A 81 1.62 -16.69 19.49
C ILE A 81 2.78 -17.47 18.89
N ASP A 82 2.83 -17.53 17.56
CA ASP A 82 4.08 -17.81 16.88
C ASP A 82 5.05 -16.73 17.37
N SER A 83 6.23 -17.14 17.83
CA SER A 83 7.27 -16.29 18.43
C SER A 83 7.91 -15.32 17.42
N ILE A 84 7.12 -14.84 16.44
CA ILE A 84 7.47 -14.23 15.16
C ILE A 84 6.85 -12.82 15.03
N ASP A 85 5.93 -12.40 15.92
CA ASP A 85 5.28 -11.08 15.83
C ASP A 85 6.16 -9.94 16.39
N PHE A 86 6.39 -8.89 15.58
CA PHE A 86 7.23 -7.75 15.95
C PHE A 86 6.57 -6.75 16.93
N THR A 87 5.27 -6.91 17.24
CA THR A 87 4.54 -6.14 18.26
C THR A 87 3.38 -6.99 18.78
N GLU A 88 2.93 -6.79 20.03
CA GLU A 88 1.72 -7.45 20.55
C GLU A 88 0.45 -6.89 19.89
N GLN A 89 0.17 -7.28 18.65
CA GLN A 89 -0.97 -6.81 17.85
C GLN A 89 -2.29 -7.45 18.29
N ARG A 90 -2.74 -7.13 19.51
CA ARG A 90 -3.89 -7.80 20.14
C ARG A 90 -5.23 -7.12 19.91
N GLN A 91 -5.25 -5.81 19.63
CA GLN A 91 -6.50 -5.06 19.52
C GLN A 91 -6.65 -4.41 18.15
N GLN A 92 -7.78 -4.70 17.50
CA GLN A 92 -8.17 -4.06 16.25
C GLN A 92 -9.14 -2.93 16.51
N VAL A 93 -8.98 -1.83 15.79
CA VAL A 93 -9.83 -0.63 15.87
C VAL A 93 -10.74 -0.58 14.65
N HIS A 94 -12.02 -0.27 14.88
CA HIS A 94 -13.06 -0.21 13.85
C HIS A 94 -13.83 1.09 13.98
N LEU A 95 -14.38 1.58 12.86
CA LEU A 95 -15.45 2.58 12.93
C LEU A 95 -16.73 1.94 13.48
N ALA A 96 -17.45 2.69 14.31
CA ALA A 96 -18.83 2.33 14.66
C ALA A 96 -19.70 2.31 13.40
N GLY A 97 -20.68 1.39 13.36
CA GLY A 97 -21.40 0.97 12.15
C GLY A 97 -21.81 2.09 11.15
N PRO A 98 -22.47 3.18 11.59
CA PRO A 98 -22.95 4.22 10.65
C PRO A 98 -21.91 5.29 10.32
N VAL A 99 -20.75 5.30 10.98
CA VAL A 99 -19.81 6.42 10.90
C VAL A 99 -19.23 6.53 9.49
N LYS A 100 -18.83 5.40 8.88
CA LYS A 100 -18.32 5.40 7.50
C LYS A 100 -19.34 5.97 6.51
N GLU A 101 -20.60 5.54 6.61
CA GLU A 101 -21.69 6.02 5.74
C GLU A 101 -21.94 7.52 5.92
N TYR A 102 -21.90 8.00 7.17
CA TYR A 102 -22.06 9.40 7.48
C TYR A 102 -20.91 10.27 6.94
N LEU A 103 -19.65 9.84 7.07
CA LEU A 103 -18.48 10.56 6.53
C LEU A 103 -18.53 10.68 4.99
N LEU A 104 -19.14 9.71 4.31
CA LEU A 104 -19.35 9.69 2.85
C LEU A 104 -20.59 10.47 2.38
N SER A 105 -21.48 10.86 3.29
CA SER A 105 -22.77 11.44 2.95
C SER A 105 -22.69 12.88 2.44
N GLU A 106 -23.69 13.33 1.69
CA GLU A 106 -23.86 14.76 1.37
C GLU A 106 -24.24 15.57 2.63
N GLN A 107 -24.81 14.91 3.64
CA GLN A 107 -25.28 15.56 4.85
C GLN A 107 -24.13 16.26 5.60
N ILE A 108 -23.00 15.56 5.82
CA ILE A 108 -21.86 16.14 6.55
C ILE A 108 -21.31 17.40 5.88
N ARG A 109 -21.44 17.53 4.55
CA ARG A 109 -20.95 18.69 3.79
C ARG A 109 -21.72 19.98 4.08
N ALA A 110 -22.95 19.86 4.57
CA ALA A 110 -23.80 20.98 4.97
C ALA A 110 -23.75 21.27 6.49
N GLU A 111 -23.03 20.46 7.27
CA GLU A 111 -22.97 20.55 8.74
C GLU A 111 -21.61 21.13 9.22
N SER A 112 -21.47 21.36 10.52
CA SER A 112 -20.22 21.90 11.12
C SER A 112 -19.02 20.98 10.90
N ALA A 113 -19.26 19.67 10.90
CA ALA A 113 -18.24 18.64 10.71
C ALA A 113 -17.80 18.43 9.25
N LYS A 114 -18.14 19.33 8.31
CA LYS A 114 -17.81 19.22 6.87
C LYS A 114 -16.34 18.93 6.58
N ARG A 115 -15.42 19.34 7.47
CA ARG A 115 -13.98 19.07 7.36
C ARG A 115 -13.64 17.57 7.38
N TYR A 116 -14.51 16.75 7.96
CA TYR A 116 -14.35 15.29 8.03
C TYR A 116 -15.08 14.56 6.89
N SER A 117 -15.65 15.27 5.91
CA SER A 117 -16.25 14.64 4.74
C SER A 117 -15.17 13.95 3.89
N ILE A 118 -15.42 12.70 3.51
CA ILE A 118 -14.49 11.92 2.70
C ILE A 118 -15.13 11.49 1.37
N SER A 119 -14.27 11.15 0.40
CA SER A 119 -14.65 10.40 -0.79
C SER A 119 -13.75 9.17 -0.90
N GLU A 120 -14.29 8.07 -1.42
CA GLU A 120 -13.56 6.80 -1.54
C GLU A 120 -12.23 6.93 -2.29
N THR A 121 -12.24 7.52 -3.48
CA THR A 121 -11.05 7.65 -4.34
C THR A 121 -9.96 8.51 -3.71
N LYS A 122 -10.30 9.72 -3.21
CA LYS A 122 -9.35 10.59 -2.49
C LYS A 122 -8.83 9.97 -1.20
N THR A 123 -9.66 9.20 -0.49
CA THR A 123 -9.22 8.53 0.74
C THR A 123 -8.20 7.46 0.42
N HIS A 124 -8.43 6.67 -0.64
CA HIS A 124 -7.44 5.73 -1.13
C HIS A 124 -6.16 6.41 -1.62
N ALA A 125 -6.26 7.56 -2.30
CA ALA A 125 -5.08 8.36 -2.67
C ALA A 125 -4.28 8.80 -1.43
N SER A 126 -4.97 9.31 -0.40
CA SER A 126 -4.36 9.73 0.86
C SER A 126 -3.67 8.58 1.60
N ILE A 127 -4.33 7.42 1.74
CA ILE A 127 -3.72 6.25 2.40
C ILE A 127 -2.50 5.75 1.61
N ALA A 128 -2.58 5.72 0.28
CA ALA A 128 -1.44 5.35 -0.55
C ALA A 128 -0.27 6.34 -0.37
N ALA A 129 -0.56 7.64 -0.30
CA ALA A 129 0.45 8.66 -0.08
C ALA A 129 1.11 8.53 1.30
N ASP A 130 0.32 8.32 2.35
CA ASP A 130 0.83 8.08 3.71
C ASP A 130 1.75 6.84 3.74
N CYS A 131 1.33 5.73 3.12
CA CYS A 131 2.15 4.52 3.04
C CYS A 131 3.47 4.77 2.29
N LEU A 132 3.44 5.47 1.16
CA LEU A 132 4.64 5.79 0.38
C LEU A 132 5.59 6.72 1.13
N ALA A 133 5.06 7.75 1.80
CA ALA A 133 5.85 8.65 2.64
C ALA A 133 6.51 7.88 3.81
N TYR A 134 5.77 6.97 4.43
CA TYR A 134 6.29 6.09 5.48
C TYR A 134 7.42 5.19 4.97
N LEU A 135 7.25 4.57 3.81
CA LEU A 135 8.28 3.71 3.19
C LEU A 135 9.53 4.50 2.75
N LEU A 136 9.35 5.72 2.22
CA LEU A 136 10.44 6.61 1.81
C LEU A 136 11.35 7.03 2.98
N HIS A 137 10.85 7.01 4.21
CA HIS A 137 11.64 7.32 5.40
C HIS A 137 12.73 6.28 5.68
N PHE A 138 12.57 5.03 5.21
CA PHE A 138 13.59 3.99 5.30
C PHE A 138 14.67 4.21 4.23
N ASN A 139 15.42 5.31 4.36
CA ASN A 139 16.43 5.76 3.40
C ASN A 139 17.85 5.26 3.69
N GLN A 140 18.04 4.49 4.77
CA GLN A 140 19.25 3.72 5.08
C GLN A 140 19.00 2.24 4.81
N PRO A 141 20.02 1.45 4.42
CA PRO A 141 19.86 0.02 4.23
C PRO A 141 19.23 -0.64 5.46
N TYR A 142 18.18 -1.45 5.26
CA TYR A 142 17.42 -2.06 6.36
C TYR A 142 18.30 -2.87 7.34
N THR A 143 19.44 -3.39 6.86
CA THR A 143 20.44 -4.12 7.66
C THR A 143 21.10 -3.25 8.74
N MET A 144 21.10 -1.92 8.57
CA MET A 144 21.68 -0.95 9.51
C MET A 144 20.65 -0.37 10.50
N ILE A 145 19.36 -0.49 10.20
CA ILE A 145 18.26 0.11 10.97
C ILE A 145 17.30 -0.95 11.51
N LYS A 146 17.84 -2.12 11.88
CA LYS A 146 17.07 -3.29 12.35
C LYS A 146 16.06 -2.92 13.43
N GLU A 147 16.48 -2.21 14.48
CA GLU A 147 15.58 -1.82 15.58
C GLU A 147 14.48 -0.85 15.15
N VAL A 148 14.77 0.05 14.20
CA VAL A 148 13.75 0.95 13.63
C VAL A 148 12.72 0.13 12.86
N VAL A 149 13.17 -0.81 12.02
CA VAL A 149 12.30 -1.72 11.27
C VAL A 149 11.41 -2.55 12.21
N ARG A 150 11.98 -3.10 13.29
CA ARG A 150 11.25 -3.90 14.30
C ARG A 150 10.18 -3.11 15.04
N SER A 151 10.46 -1.85 15.34
CA SER A 151 9.53 -0.97 16.07
C SER A 151 8.52 -0.24 15.17
N SER A 152 8.56 -0.47 13.86
CA SER A 152 7.72 0.21 12.87
C SER A 152 6.40 -0.50 12.64
N ALA A 153 5.40 -0.22 13.48
CA ALA A 153 4.10 -0.93 13.45
C ALA A 153 3.41 -0.88 12.07
N LEU A 154 3.44 0.28 11.39
CA LEU A 154 2.76 0.47 10.11
C LEU A 154 3.48 -0.18 8.92
N LEU A 155 4.74 -0.60 9.09
CA LEU A 155 5.60 -1.02 7.97
C LEU A 155 4.99 -2.16 7.16
N ARG A 156 4.44 -3.17 7.83
CA ARG A 156 3.83 -4.33 7.17
C ARG A 156 2.61 -3.91 6.36
N TYR A 157 1.76 -3.07 6.92
CA TYR A 157 0.59 -2.56 6.21
C TYR A 157 1.02 -1.75 4.97
N ALA A 158 1.90 -0.77 5.17
CA ALA A 158 2.37 0.11 4.09
C ALA A 158 3.01 -0.69 2.96
N THR A 159 3.88 -1.65 3.28
CA THR A 159 4.58 -2.50 2.31
C THR A 159 3.62 -3.27 1.40
N ASN A 160 2.54 -3.82 1.97
CA ASN A 160 1.64 -4.74 1.28
C ASN A 160 0.47 -4.06 0.57
N TYR A 161 0.00 -2.91 1.07
CA TYR A 161 -1.29 -2.36 0.65
C TYR A 161 -1.24 -1.00 -0.06
N TRP A 162 -0.08 -0.31 -0.09
CA TRP A 162 0.01 1.01 -0.74
C TRP A 162 -0.43 0.98 -2.21
N ALA A 163 -0.02 -0.05 -2.96
CA ALA A 163 -0.32 -0.17 -4.38
C ALA A 163 -1.79 -0.50 -4.65
N SER A 164 -2.43 -1.27 -3.75
CA SER A 164 -3.87 -1.53 -3.82
C SER A 164 -4.66 -0.24 -3.63
N HIS A 165 -4.27 0.60 -2.68
CA HIS A 165 -4.86 1.92 -2.49
C HIS A 165 -4.59 2.85 -3.68
N ALA A 166 -3.38 2.87 -4.23
CA ALA A 166 -3.07 3.65 -5.42
C ALA A 166 -3.94 3.25 -6.62
N ARG A 167 -4.22 1.96 -6.81
CA ARG A 167 -5.14 1.47 -7.86
C ARG A 167 -6.58 1.93 -7.60
N LEU A 168 -7.06 1.84 -6.36
CA LEU A 168 -8.42 2.23 -5.99
C LEU A 168 -8.64 3.75 -5.96
N ALA A 169 -7.56 4.55 -5.96
CA ALA A 169 -7.64 6.01 -6.10
C ALA A 169 -8.23 6.46 -7.46
N GLY A 170 -8.28 5.59 -8.47
CA GLY A 170 -8.91 5.91 -9.75
C GLY A 170 -8.26 7.15 -10.40
N ALA A 171 -9.06 8.19 -10.69
CA ALA A 171 -8.55 9.44 -11.28
C ALA A 171 -7.65 10.24 -10.31
N ASP A 172 -7.88 10.10 -9.00
CA ASP A 172 -7.10 10.80 -7.96
C ASP A 172 -5.68 10.23 -7.81
N ILE A 173 -5.36 9.10 -8.46
CA ILE A 173 -3.98 8.61 -8.53
C ILE A 173 -3.02 9.66 -9.11
N SER A 174 -3.54 10.56 -9.97
CA SER A 174 -2.77 11.66 -10.58
C SER A 174 -2.13 12.59 -9.55
N GLU A 175 -2.76 12.77 -8.38
CA GLU A 175 -2.24 13.59 -7.28
C GLU A 175 -1.03 12.94 -6.60
N ILE A 176 -0.94 11.59 -6.63
CA ILE A 176 0.12 10.81 -5.97
C ILE A 176 1.17 10.25 -6.95
N LEU A 177 0.99 10.41 -8.27
CA LEU A 177 1.97 9.97 -9.28
C LEU A 177 3.40 10.48 -9.02
N PRO A 178 3.63 11.76 -8.65
CA PRO A 178 4.97 12.24 -8.33
C PRO A 178 5.62 11.47 -7.18
N LEU A 179 4.84 11.11 -6.16
CA LEU A 179 5.31 10.38 -4.99
C LEU A 179 5.62 8.92 -5.31
N ILE A 180 4.78 8.27 -6.14
CA ILE A 180 5.08 6.92 -6.65
C ILE A 180 6.38 6.91 -7.44
N LYS A 181 6.59 7.91 -8.31
CA LYS A 181 7.82 8.04 -9.10
C LYS A 181 9.05 8.30 -8.22
N GLU A 182 8.92 9.16 -7.21
CA GLU A 182 9.97 9.37 -6.20
C GLU A 182 10.31 8.07 -5.49
N PHE A 183 9.31 7.34 -5.02
CA PHE A 183 9.47 6.06 -4.36
C PHE A 183 10.22 5.05 -5.25
N PHE A 184 9.80 4.85 -6.49
CA PHE A 184 10.45 3.95 -7.44
C PHE A 184 11.88 4.36 -7.83
N THR A 185 12.25 5.63 -7.68
CA THR A 185 13.60 6.13 -8.01
C THR A 185 14.49 6.33 -6.77
N SER A 186 13.96 6.11 -5.56
CA SER A 186 14.63 6.37 -4.28
C SER A 186 15.82 5.46 -3.97
N LYS A 187 16.10 4.46 -4.82
CA LYS A 187 17.14 3.42 -4.70
C LYS A 187 17.06 2.66 -3.37
N THR A 188 17.52 3.25 -2.26
CA THR A 188 17.56 2.60 -0.94
C THR A 188 16.16 2.26 -0.42
N ALA A 189 15.21 3.20 -0.42
CA ALA A 189 13.87 2.91 0.10
C ALA A 189 13.12 1.91 -0.79
N TYR A 190 13.32 1.98 -2.11
CA TYR A 190 12.83 0.96 -3.04
C TYR A 190 13.43 -0.42 -2.76
N THR A 191 14.76 -0.53 -2.60
CA THR A 191 15.43 -1.80 -2.27
C THR A 191 14.99 -2.36 -0.92
N ASN A 192 14.83 -1.50 0.08
CA ASN A 192 14.28 -1.89 1.38
C ASN A 192 12.86 -2.44 1.21
N TRP A 193 11.99 -1.75 0.48
CA TRP A 193 10.62 -2.20 0.24
C TRP A 193 10.56 -3.52 -0.54
N THR A 194 11.37 -3.70 -1.59
CA THR A 194 11.41 -4.99 -2.30
C THR A 194 11.82 -6.12 -1.36
N ALA A 195 12.77 -5.86 -0.45
CA ALA A 195 13.11 -6.83 0.59
C ALA A 195 11.92 -7.08 1.52
N PHE A 196 11.19 -6.06 1.97
CA PHE A 196 10.05 -6.24 2.88
C PHE A 196 8.85 -6.96 2.24
N LEU A 197 8.62 -6.80 0.93
CA LEU A 197 7.43 -7.30 0.23
C LEU A 197 7.39 -8.83 0.12
N ASP A 198 8.52 -9.49 -0.11
CA ASP A 198 8.58 -10.93 -0.42
C ASP A 198 8.39 -11.85 0.81
N GLY A 199 7.81 -11.35 1.89
CA GLY A 199 7.73 -12.08 3.17
C GLY A 199 9.12 -12.41 3.72
N PHE A 200 10.14 -11.65 3.30
CA PHE A 200 11.51 -11.79 3.75
C PHE A 200 11.53 -11.79 5.28
N ARG A 201 12.29 -12.74 5.82
CA ARG A 201 12.57 -12.87 7.24
C ARG A 201 14.00 -12.38 7.50
N PRO A 202 14.27 -11.06 7.50
CA PRO A 202 15.62 -10.51 7.70
C PRO A 202 16.31 -10.94 9.00
N PHE A 203 15.56 -11.56 9.91
CA PHE A 203 15.96 -11.87 11.27
C PHE A 203 15.93 -13.36 11.61
N ASP A 204 15.39 -14.21 10.73
CA ASP A 204 15.20 -15.64 11.03
C ASP A 204 16.14 -16.56 10.24
N ASP A 205 16.87 -16.04 9.25
CA ASP A 205 17.85 -16.82 8.48
C ASP A 205 19.27 -16.25 8.62
N PRO A 206 20.10 -16.80 9.52
CA PRO A 206 21.51 -16.42 9.67
C PRO A 206 22.40 -16.88 8.50
N GLU A 207 21.91 -17.71 7.57
CA GLU A 207 22.65 -18.17 6.40
C GLU A 207 22.43 -17.27 5.16
N HIS A 208 21.45 -16.36 5.20
CA HIS A 208 21.28 -15.36 4.15
C HIS A 208 22.40 -14.33 4.18
N THR A 209 23.29 -14.45 3.19
CA THR A 209 24.42 -13.54 2.98
C THR A 209 24.02 -12.41 2.03
N GLU A 210 24.61 -11.22 2.25
CA GLU A 210 24.58 -10.14 1.27
C GLU A 210 25.06 -10.67 -0.09
N GLY A 211 24.16 -10.81 -1.06
CA GLY A 211 24.49 -11.32 -2.40
C GLY A 211 23.61 -12.45 -2.96
N ASP A 212 22.52 -12.85 -2.28
CA ASP A 212 21.49 -13.70 -2.91
C ASP A 212 20.97 -13.03 -4.21
N PRO A 213 20.76 -13.74 -5.34
CA PRO A 213 20.19 -13.19 -6.58
C PRO A 213 18.89 -12.36 -6.44
N LEU A 214 18.22 -12.39 -5.28
CA LEU A 214 17.19 -11.41 -4.88
C LEU A 214 17.72 -9.97 -4.64
N THR A 215 19.03 -9.74 -4.77
CA THR A 215 19.69 -8.43 -4.60
C THR A 215 19.56 -7.49 -5.79
N GLN A 216 18.97 -7.93 -6.91
CA GLN A 216 18.49 -7.03 -7.96
C GLN A 216 17.01 -6.74 -7.74
N SER A 217 16.70 -5.60 -7.12
CA SER A 217 15.33 -5.09 -7.07
C SER A 217 14.79 -5.02 -8.51
N PRO A 218 13.66 -5.68 -8.83
CA PRO A 218 13.05 -5.63 -10.16
C PRO A 218 12.90 -4.19 -10.64
N ASP A 219 12.95 -3.97 -11.96
CA ASP A 219 12.64 -2.65 -12.51
C ASP A 219 11.21 -2.24 -12.08
N PRO A 220 10.97 -0.97 -11.71
CA PRO A 220 9.64 -0.50 -11.28
C PRO A 220 8.49 -0.86 -12.22
N LEU A 221 8.74 -1.01 -13.53
CA LEU A 221 7.73 -1.44 -14.48
C LEU A 221 7.13 -2.80 -14.12
N TYR A 222 7.93 -3.73 -13.61
CA TYR A 222 7.45 -5.04 -13.18
C TYR A 222 6.36 -4.90 -12.09
N TYR A 223 6.62 -4.12 -11.04
CA TYR A 223 5.64 -3.96 -9.96
C TYR A 223 4.45 -3.08 -10.36
N ALA A 224 4.66 -2.07 -11.22
CA ALA A 224 3.55 -1.33 -11.78
C ALA A 224 2.59 -2.26 -12.55
N ALA A 225 3.13 -3.23 -13.30
CA ALA A 225 2.34 -4.25 -13.99
C ALA A 225 1.68 -5.24 -13.02
N SER A 226 2.42 -5.75 -12.02
CA SER A 226 1.88 -6.73 -11.05
C SER A 226 0.76 -6.16 -10.20
N PHE A 227 0.79 -4.86 -9.91
CA PHE A 227 -0.23 -4.18 -9.11
C PHE A 227 -1.35 -3.54 -9.95
N GLY A 228 -1.27 -3.57 -11.28
CA GLY A 228 -2.27 -2.95 -12.16
C GLY A 228 -2.25 -1.42 -12.12
N LEU A 229 -1.08 -0.81 -11.91
CA LEU A 229 -0.90 0.66 -11.88
C LEU A 229 -0.70 1.19 -13.31
N LEU A 230 -1.74 1.11 -14.13
CA LEU A 230 -1.67 1.40 -15.58
C LEU A 230 -1.12 2.79 -15.92
N ALA A 231 -1.53 3.84 -15.17
CA ALA A 231 -1.02 5.19 -15.38
C ALA A 231 0.48 5.29 -15.11
N VAL A 232 0.95 4.62 -14.05
CA VAL A 232 2.36 4.57 -13.66
C VAL A 232 3.18 3.78 -14.68
N ALA A 233 2.70 2.62 -15.12
CA ALA A 233 3.38 1.82 -16.16
C ALA A 233 3.54 2.60 -17.48
N ARG A 234 2.53 3.37 -17.88
CA ARG A 234 2.59 4.24 -19.07
C ARG A 234 3.68 5.31 -18.94
N ASP A 235 3.77 5.95 -17.77
CA ASP A 235 4.80 6.96 -17.50
C ASP A 235 6.20 6.35 -17.49
N LEU A 236 6.37 5.18 -16.86
CA LEU A 236 7.65 4.45 -16.82
C LEU A 236 8.10 4.05 -18.23
N LEU A 237 7.21 3.50 -19.06
CA LEU A 237 7.52 3.12 -20.45
C LEU A 237 7.88 4.34 -21.31
N ARG A 238 7.18 5.47 -21.13
CA ARG A 238 7.53 6.75 -21.79
C ARG A 238 8.91 7.24 -21.36
N ASP A 239 9.27 7.04 -20.09
CA ASP A 239 10.57 7.42 -19.53
C ASP A 239 11.68 6.40 -19.86
N GLY A 240 11.37 5.35 -20.64
CA GLY A 240 12.35 4.40 -21.18
C GLY A 240 12.56 3.13 -20.35
N ALA A 241 11.64 2.79 -19.45
CA ALA A 241 11.70 1.52 -18.72
C ALA A 241 11.71 0.32 -19.69
N PRO A 242 12.54 -0.71 -19.45
CA PRO A 242 12.64 -1.86 -20.34
C PRO A 242 11.34 -2.66 -20.33
N VAL A 243 10.67 -2.78 -21.48
CA VAL A 243 9.32 -3.39 -21.56
C VAL A 243 9.26 -4.83 -21.05
N ASP A 244 10.33 -5.61 -21.25
CA ASP A 244 10.46 -6.99 -20.79
C ASP A 244 11.12 -7.08 -19.39
N SER A 245 10.96 -6.06 -18.54
CA SER A 245 11.42 -6.05 -17.15
C SER A 245 11.01 -7.32 -16.41
N GLU A 246 11.95 -7.95 -15.72
CA GLU A 246 11.74 -9.19 -14.99
C GLU A 246 11.65 -8.96 -13.47
N GLY A 247 10.88 -9.81 -12.80
CA GLY A 247 10.75 -9.91 -11.36
C GLY A 247 10.28 -11.30 -10.93
N PRO A 248 9.77 -11.48 -9.69
CA PRO A 248 9.44 -12.79 -9.13
C PRO A 248 8.55 -13.71 -9.99
N ALA A 249 7.60 -13.15 -10.75
CA ALA A 249 6.69 -13.89 -11.62
C ALA A 249 7.19 -14.04 -13.08
N GLY A 250 8.41 -13.62 -13.39
CA GLY A 250 8.92 -13.48 -14.76
C GLY A 250 8.78 -12.04 -15.25
N THR A 251 8.42 -11.86 -16.52
CA THR A 251 8.31 -10.51 -17.13
C THR A 251 7.13 -9.71 -16.58
N ALA A 252 7.14 -8.39 -16.77
CA ALA A 252 6.00 -7.51 -16.50
C ALA A 252 4.72 -8.00 -17.21
N LEU A 253 4.85 -8.55 -18.43
CA LEU A 253 3.74 -9.14 -19.16
C LEU A 253 3.21 -10.42 -18.49
N ALA A 254 4.11 -11.26 -17.96
CA ALA A 254 3.73 -12.44 -17.19
C ALA A 254 2.97 -12.06 -15.91
N ALA A 255 3.44 -11.05 -15.18
CA ALA A 255 2.77 -10.53 -13.98
C ALA A 255 1.38 -9.96 -14.29
N ALA A 256 1.25 -9.12 -15.33
CA ALA A 256 -0.05 -8.59 -15.77
C ALA A 256 -1.02 -9.69 -16.21
N SER A 257 -0.50 -10.73 -16.87
CA SER A 257 -1.29 -11.88 -17.33
C SER A 257 -1.76 -12.77 -16.18
N LEU A 258 -0.91 -12.95 -15.17
CA LEU A 258 -1.24 -13.64 -13.92
C LEU A 258 -2.35 -12.89 -13.14
N ALA A 259 -2.32 -11.56 -13.14
CA ALA A 259 -3.31 -10.71 -12.48
C ALA A 259 -4.62 -10.55 -13.30
N GLY A 260 -4.64 -10.95 -14.57
CA GLY A 260 -5.78 -10.80 -15.45
C GLY A 260 -6.04 -9.38 -15.95
N ASP A 261 -5.06 -8.47 -15.83
CA ASP A 261 -5.20 -7.06 -16.23
C ASP A 261 -5.02 -6.90 -17.75
N ILE A 262 -6.15 -6.98 -18.48
CA ILE A 262 -6.17 -6.91 -19.94
C ILE A 262 -5.62 -5.58 -20.49
N ASP A 263 -5.82 -4.47 -19.79
CA ASP A 263 -5.39 -3.16 -20.27
C ASP A 263 -3.87 -3.00 -20.08
N MET A 264 -3.32 -3.53 -18.99
CA MET A 264 -1.88 -3.63 -18.80
C MET A 264 -1.23 -4.57 -19.82
N VAL A 265 -1.83 -5.74 -20.08
CA VAL A 265 -1.36 -6.67 -21.11
C VAL A 265 -1.33 -6.01 -22.49
N ARG A 266 -2.38 -5.27 -22.87
CA ARG A 266 -2.43 -4.51 -24.12
C ARG A 266 -1.33 -3.48 -24.19
N LEU A 267 -1.17 -2.67 -23.14
CA LEU A 267 -0.12 -1.65 -23.05
C LEU A 267 1.27 -2.24 -23.30
N LEU A 268 1.62 -3.31 -22.57
CA LEU A 268 2.94 -3.93 -22.67
C LEU A 268 3.20 -4.52 -24.07
N ILE A 269 2.20 -5.18 -24.68
CA ILE A 269 2.33 -5.72 -26.04
C ILE A 269 2.45 -4.61 -27.08
N ASP A 270 1.69 -3.53 -26.94
CA ASP A 270 1.78 -2.38 -27.84
C ASP A 270 3.14 -1.66 -27.71
N GLN A 271 3.81 -1.78 -26.56
CA GLN A 271 5.19 -1.34 -26.35
C GLN A 271 6.25 -2.40 -26.73
N GLY A 272 5.83 -3.52 -27.32
CA GLY A 272 6.74 -4.52 -27.89
C GLY A 272 7.17 -5.65 -26.96
N ALA A 273 6.46 -5.88 -25.84
CA ALA A 273 6.73 -7.00 -24.95
C ALA A 273 6.74 -8.35 -25.68
N ASN A 274 7.68 -9.23 -25.31
CA ASN A 274 7.76 -10.56 -25.89
C ASN A 274 6.64 -11.47 -25.35
N VAL A 275 5.61 -11.69 -26.17
CA VAL A 275 4.44 -12.53 -25.81
C VAL A 275 4.75 -14.00 -25.52
N ARG A 276 5.95 -14.47 -25.88
CA ARG A 276 6.42 -15.84 -25.64
C ARG A 276 7.55 -15.91 -24.60
N SER A 277 7.78 -14.83 -23.84
CA SER A 277 8.74 -14.86 -22.74
C SER A 277 8.41 -15.99 -21.78
N GLU A 278 9.40 -16.79 -21.38
CA GLU A 278 9.21 -17.88 -20.43
C GLU A 278 9.92 -17.50 -19.13
N GLY A 279 9.13 -17.16 -18.11
CA GLY A 279 9.62 -16.87 -16.76
C GLY A 279 9.55 -18.08 -15.83
N PRO A 280 9.95 -17.93 -14.56
CA PRO A 280 9.96 -19.03 -13.57
C PRO A 280 8.60 -19.69 -13.36
N LEU A 281 7.51 -18.93 -13.50
CA LEU A 281 6.14 -19.43 -13.36
C LEU A 281 5.53 -19.91 -14.70
N GLY A 282 6.24 -19.74 -15.81
CA GLY A 282 5.82 -20.11 -17.15
C GLY A 282 5.53 -18.91 -18.05
N GLN A 283 4.94 -19.19 -19.22
CA GLN A 283 4.60 -18.17 -20.21
C GLN A 283 3.35 -17.36 -19.83
N PRO A 284 3.23 -16.08 -20.23
CA PRO A 284 2.09 -15.22 -19.93
C PRO A 284 0.72 -15.88 -20.22
N ILE A 285 0.58 -16.56 -21.35
CA ILE A 285 -0.69 -17.22 -21.73
C ILE A 285 -1.06 -18.38 -20.81
N ARG A 286 -0.06 -19.13 -20.32
CA ARG A 286 -0.27 -20.26 -19.40
C ARG A 286 -0.71 -19.75 -18.03
N LEU A 287 -0.09 -18.66 -17.55
CA LEU A 287 -0.48 -18.00 -16.29
C LEU A 287 -1.92 -17.49 -16.35
N ALA A 288 -2.29 -16.79 -17.43
CA ALA A 288 -3.66 -16.33 -17.64
C ALA A 288 -4.67 -17.49 -17.70
N ALA A 289 -4.33 -18.58 -18.40
CA ALA A 289 -5.21 -19.74 -18.53
C ALA A 289 -5.42 -20.48 -17.18
N GLN A 290 -4.34 -20.67 -16.41
CA GLN A 290 -4.40 -21.32 -15.09
C GLN A 290 -5.27 -20.55 -14.10
N ASN A 291 -5.37 -19.23 -14.24
CA ASN A 291 -6.16 -18.35 -13.37
C ASN A 291 -7.53 -17.98 -13.96
N GLY A 292 -7.91 -18.58 -15.10
CA GLY A 292 -9.22 -18.37 -15.71
C GLY A 292 -9.43 -17.00 -16.37
N HIS A 293 -8.36 -16.27 -16.69
CA HIS A 293 -8.42 -14.94 -17.32
C HIS A 293 -8.64 -15.04 -18.84
N LEU A 294 -9.84 -15.48 -19.23
CA LEU A 294 -10.18 -15.80 -20.63
C LEU A 294 -9.87 -14.66 -21.62
N GLN A 295 -10.21 -13.41 -21.27
CA GLN A 295 -9.94 -12.26 -22.14
C GLN A 295 -8.45 -12.05 -22.44
N VAL A 296 -7.59 -12.30 -21.44
CA VAL A 296 -6.14 -12.23 -21.60
C VAL A 296 -5.64 -13.40 -22.46
N VAL A 297 -6.15 -14.61 -22.24
CA VAL A 297 -5.80 -15.79 -23.05
C VAL A 297 -6.16 -15.58 -24.53
N GLU A 298 -7.38 -15.12 -24.81
CA GLU A 298 -7.85 -14.84 -26.17
C GLU A 298 -6.96 -13.78 -26.83
N TYR A 299 -6.67 -12.69 -26.14
CA TYR A 299 -5.83 -11.62 -26.67
C TYR A 299 -4.39 -12.10 -26.93
N LEU A 300 -3.77 -12.83 -26.01
CA LEU A 300 -2.43 -13.38 -26.18
C LEU A 300 -2.35 -14.38 -27.35
N SER A 301 -3.37 -15.24 -27.50
CA SER A 301 -3.50 -16.17 -28.63
C SER A 301 -3.58 -15.43 -29.97
N MET A 302 -4.37 -14.36 -30.06
CA MET A 302 -4.44 -13.48 -31.23
C MET A 302 -3.09 -12.82 -31.56
N ARG A 303 -2.25 -12.59 -30.55
CA ARG A 303 -0.89 -12.05 -30.71
C ARG A 303 0.17 -13.13 -30.93
N GLY A 304 -0.23 -14.39 -31.08
CA GLY A 304 0.64 -15.50 -31.47
C GLY A 304 1.32 -16.24 -30.30
N ALA A 305 0.91 -16.00 -29.06
CA ALA A 305 1.22 -16.90 -27.95
C ALA A 305 0.48 -18.24 -28.14
N LYS A 306 1.04 -19.34 -27.61
CA LYS A 306 0.50 -20.69 -27.78
C LYS A 306 0.50 -21.45 -26.47
#